data_AF-A0AAW2HKX2-F1
#
_entry.id   AF-A0AAW2HKX2-F1
#
_cell.length_a   1.000
_cell.length_b   1.000
_cell.length_c   1.000
_cell.angle_alpha   90.00
_cell.angle_beta   90.00
_cell.angle_gamma   90.00
#
_symmetry.space_group_name_H-M   'P 1'
#
loop_
_entity.id
_entity.type
_entity.pdbx_description
1 polymer ?
#
loop_
_entity_poly.entity_id
_entity_poly.type
_entity_poly.pdbx_seq_one_letter_code
_entity_poly.pdbx_strand_id
1 'polypeptide(L)'
;MGGNKNDLISQIEKDLEEEEKLRSKYEREISDAKIQRRKGFVQRLHLERREAGLDGVVLKAQEVASLQTAEAEQDEKLAVELKLIKDQEIRDIKMRQYIRENSHELRELESSLKSAYANKVLGAQIAENEARKAEEQMVDQRAREVLLLALGSQEETDRKIEMMERKMKEAYRRTLQDQIIAKEAARQQDFIEYIKERKLYEDTMKRIQEEEEEKRADALYFKQKIKEEMVKFNTARDVWKTRERLLIDKENEKLEAIARMKEEMVRERIEMEEKRKRLAMEEKDKIIEKMTKDLVIQNRLREERLEMIRLIKDEEFKESEMKKAQGNVAIEMMRKREMRAEFQKLLAEKARKVKEEKELDARFAEQMHLKIVEDERRDKEREIIKRQSRILDRKYNEQKIKENIQKRAESVKLNQIAIELEERERKRKLELVEEERIRILKEHAPYLWGYFPKGALKEKDLEILGMTENSCAPKAVVSSPK
;
A
#
# COMPACT_ATOMS: atom_id res chain seq x y z
N MET A 1 -104.63 89.97 98.78
CA MET A 1 -103.47 90.83 98.43
C MET A 1 -102.30 90.43 99.32
N GLY A 2 -101.08 90.37 98.78
CA GLY A 2 -99.86 90.05 99.53
C GLY A 2 -99.50 88.56 99.54
N GLY A 3 -98.30 88.22 99.05
CA GLY A 3 -97.79 86.86 98.98
C GLY A 3 -96.50 86.75 98.18
N ASN A 4 -95.38 87.23 98.73
CA ASN A 4 -94.04 87.08 98.15
C ASN A 4 -92.96 87.44 99.20
N LYS A 5 -92.01 86.52 99.54
CA LYS A 5 -90.62 86.80 100.01
C LYS A 5 -89.80 85.62 100.60
N ASN A 6 -90.39 84.58 101.18
CA ASN A 6 -89.65 83.72 102.14
C ASN A 6 -88.76 82.60 101.57
N ASP A 7 -88.81 82.31 100.26
CA ASP A 7 -87.94 81.29 99.67
C ASP A 7 -86.52 81.79 99.33
N LEU A 8 -86.21 83.08 99.55
CA LEU A 8 -85.02 83.71 98.97
C LEU A 8 -83.67 83.43 99.68
N ILE A 9 -83.66 83.10 100.97
CA ILE A 9 -82.40 83.06 101.77
C ILE A 9 -81.74 81.67 101.76
N SER A 10 -82.54 80.60 101.76
CA SER A 10 -82.06 79.21 101.70
C SER A 10 -81.32 78.89 100.39
N GLN A 11 -81.58 79.69 99.35
CA GLN A 11 -80.84 79.69 98.09
C GLN A 11 -79.38 80.15 98.29
N ILE A 12 -79.18 81.33 98.88
CA ILE A 12 -77.92 82.10 98.82
C ILE A 12 -76.70 81.33 99.37
N GLU A 13 -76.86 80.56 100.45
CA GLU A 13 -75.72 79.83 101.04
C GLU A 13 -75.33 78.57 100.25
N LYS A 14 -76.30 77.92 99.60
CA LYS A 14 -76.00 76.83 98.65
C LYS A 14 -75.39 77.37 97.37
N ASP A 15 -75.87 78.52 96.90
CA ASP A 15 -75.33 79.21 95.73
C ASP A 15 -73.82 79.51 95.89
N LEU A 16 -73.34 79.83 97.10
CA LEU A 16 -71.91 80.12 97.37
C LEU A 16 -71.00 78.89 97.38
N GLU A 17 -71.40 77.78 98.00
CA GLU A 17 -70.62 76.53 97.93
C GLU A 17 -70.68 75.89 96.54
N GLU A 18 -71.76 76.10 95.80
CA GLU A 18 -71.85 75.74 94.40
C GLU A 18 -70.96 76.67 93.55
N GLU A 19 -70.88 77.98 93.82
CA GLU A 19 -69.97 78.94 93.15
C GLU A 19 -68.50 78.53 93.21
N GLU A 20 -67.94 78.12 94.36
CA GLU A 20 -66.52 77.75 94.43
C GLU A 20 -66.22 76.42 93.72
N LYS A 21 -67.14 75.45 93.83
CA LYS A 21 -67.06 74.18 93.09
C LYS A 21 -67.26 74.39 91.58
N LEU A 22 -68.11 75.34 91.20
CA LEU A 22 -68.27 75.84 89.84
C LEU A 22 -66.98 76.49 89.35
N ARG A 23 -66.35 77.39 90.10
CA ARG A 23 -65.08 78.05 89.73
C ARG A 23 -63.94 77.05 89.52
N SER A 24 -63.73 76.12 90.46
CA SER A 24 -62.70 75.07 90.31
C SER A 24 -62.96 74.10 89.16
N LYS A 25 -64.23 73.83 88.83
CA LYS A 25 -64.60 73.15 87.58
C LYS A 25 -64.28 74.03 86.38
N TYR A 26 -64.70 75.30 86.39
CA TYR A 26 -64.52 76.27 85.31
C TYR A 26 -63.04 76.43 84.94
N GLU A 27 -62.12 76.51 85.90
CA GLU A 27 -60.69 76.64 85.62
C GLU A 27 -60.09 75.37 84.98
N ARG A 28 -60.50 74.18 85.45
CA ARG A 28 -60.12 72.90 84.82
C ARG A 28 -60.74 72.77 83.43
N GLU A 29 -62.02 73.10 83.28
CA GLU A 29 -62.74 73.12 82.00
C GLU A 29 -62.12 74.13 81.02
N ILE A 30 -61.64 75.30 81.48
CA ILE A 30 -60.91 76.26 80.65
C ILE A 30 -59.52 75.71 80.25
N SER A 31 -58.81 75.06 81.17
CA SER A 31 -57.51 74.43 80.88
C SER A 31 -57.66 73.27 79.89
N ASP A 32 -58.59 72.35 80.15
CA ASP A 32 -58.88 71.21 79.29
C ASP A 32 -59.50 71.67 77.96
N ALA A 33 -60.35 72.70 77.92
CA ALA A 33 -60.82 73.28 76.66
C ALA A 33 -59.69 73.95 75.87
N LYS A 34 -58.70 74.59 76.52
CA LYS A 34 -57.49 75.08 75.85
C LYS A 34 -56.64 73.93 75.30
N ILE A 35 -56.45 72.86 76.07
CA ILE A 35 -55.71 71.66 75.64
C ILE A 35 -56.44 70.92 74.52
N GLN A 36 -57.76 70.77 74.59
CA GLN A 36 -58.61 70.16 73.56
C GLN A 36 -58.66 71.02 72.29
N ARG A 37 -58.79 72.35 72.40
CA ARG A 37 -58.67 73.25 71.24
C ARG A 37 -57.29 73.15 70.59
N ARG A 38 -56.21 73.10 71.37
CA ARG A 38 -54.84 72.96 70.84
C ARG A 38 -54.60 71.58 70.22
N LYS A 39 -55.07 70.50 70.85
CA LYS A 39 -55.05 69.13 70.30
C LYS A 39 -55.85 69.06 69.00
N GLY A 40 -57.09 69.55 68.98
CA GLY A 40 -57.95 69.55 67.79
C GLY A 40 -57.44 70.43 66.65
N PHE A 41 -56.78 71.55 66.96
CA PHE A 41 -56.08 72.38 65.95
C PHE A 41 -54.87 71.64 65.37
N VAL A 42 -54.05 71.00 66.20
CA VAL A 42 -52.92 70.17 65.76
C VAL A 42 -53.41 68.94 64.97
N GLN A 43 -54.53 68.34 65.37
CA GLN A 43 -55.15 67.21 64.66
C GLN A 43 -55.68 67.64 63.28
N ARG A 44 -56.30 68.83 63.16
CA ARG A 44 -56.68 69.41 61.86
C ARG A 44 -55.45 69.69 61.00
N LEU A 45 -54.40 70.32 61.53
CA LEU A 45 -53.15 70.52 60.78
C LEU A 45 -52.50 69.20 60.34
N HIS A 46 -52.60 68.12 61.13
CA HIS A 46 -52.14 66.80 60.73
C HIS A 46 -53.03 66.15 59.66
N LEU A 47 -54.34 66.38 59.69
CA LEU A 47 -55.28 65.95 58.64
C LEU A 47 -55.03 66.72 57.35
N GLU A 48 -55.02 68.06 57.39
CA GLU A 48 -54.70 68.93 56.25
C GLU A 48 -53.33 68.60 55.64
N ARG A 49 -52.31 68.32 56.47
CA ARG A 49 -50.97 67.91 55.98
C ARG A 49 -50.97 66.50 55.39
N ARG A 50 -51.86 65.61 55.84
CA ARG A 50 -52.03 64.26 55.28
C ARG A 50 -52.84 64.30 53.99
N GLU A 51 -53.88 65.12 53.93
CA GLU A 51 -54.72 65.38 52.75
C GLU A 51 -53.87 66.04 51.66
N ALA A 52 -53.19 67.16 51.94
CA ALA A 52 -52.24 67.76 50.99
C ALA A 52 -51.10 66.80 50.57
N GLY A 53 -50.71 65.87 51.44
CA GLY A 53 -49.75 64.81 51.12
C GLY A 53 -50.34 63.74 50.18
N LEU A 54 -51.60 63.38 50.35
CA LEU A 54 -52.34 62.45 49.48
C LEU A 54 -52.66 63.11 48.15
N ASP A 55 -53.17 64.34 48.15
CA ASP A 55 -53.45 65.14 46.95
C ASP A 55 -52.16 65.34 46.12
N GLY A 56 -51.04 65.64 46.78
CA GLY A 56 -49.73 65.73 46.12
C GLY A 56 -49.21 64.39 45.56
N VAL A 57 -49.68 63.24 46.08
CA VAL A 57 -49.41 61.91 45.50
C VAL A 57 -50.38 61.61 44.35
N VAL A 58 -51.65 61.97 44.48
CA VAL A 58 -52.68 61.78 43.43
C VAL A 58 -52.35 62.62 42.20
N LEU A 59 -51.97 63.90 42.38
CA LEU A 59 -51.54 64.77 41.28
C LEU A 59 -50.31 64.20 40.57
N LYS A 60 -49.28 63.78 41.31
CA LYS A 60 -48.10 63.12 40.71
C LYS A 60 -48.44 61.80 40.00
N ALA A 61 -49.37 61.01 40.54
CA ALA A 61 -49.83 59.80 39.89
C ALA A 61 -50.62 60.09 38.61
N GLN A 62 -51.41 61.17 38.58
CA GLN A 62 -52.10 61.66 37.38
C GLN A 62 -51.12 62.21 36.35
N GLU A 63 -50.12 62.98 36.76
CA GLU A 63 -49.03 63.47 35.90
C GLU A 63 -48.27 62.29 35.28
N VAL A 64 -47.81 61.33 36.08
CA VAL A 64 -47.10 60.13 35.60
C VAL A 64 -47.99 59.29 34.68
N ALA A 65 -49.27 59.09 35.01
CA ALA A 65 -50.21 58.37 34.13
C ALA A 65 -50.41 59.11 32.80
N SER A 66 -50.53 60.45 32.82
CA SER A 66 -50.67 61.26 31.61
C SER A 66 -49.43 61.22 30.72
N LEU A 67 -48.23 61.23 31.32
CA LEU A 67 -46.96 61.04 30.62
C LEU A 67 -46.88 59.65 30.01
N GLN A 68 -47.21 58.60 30.77
CA GLN A 68 -47.24 57.21 30.27
C GLN A 68 -48.23 57.02 29.12
N THR A 69 -49.41 57.67 29.15
CA THR A 69 -50.34 57.64 28.00
C THR A 69 -49.80 58.39 26.80
N ALA A 70 -49.11 59.52 27.00
CA ALA A 70 -48.50 60.28 25.90
C ALA A 70 -47.29 59.57 25.28
N GLU A 71 -46.48 58.88 26.10
CA GLU A 71 -45.39 58.00 25.67
C GLU A 71 -45.95 56.81 24.87
N ALA A 72 -46.97 56.11 25.39
CA ALA A 72 -47.63 55.00 24.69
C ALA A 72 -48.25 55.44 23.35
N GLU A 73 -48.89 56.61 23.29
CA GLU A 73 -49.40 57.18 22.05
C GLU A 73 -48.30 57.50 21.02
N GLN A 74 -47.11 57.92 21.48
CA GLN A 74 -45.97 58.17 20.60
C GLN A 74 -45.37 56.85 20.09
N ASP A 75 -45.22 55.87 20.98
CA ASP A 75 -44.74 54.53 20.64
C ASP A 75 -45.69 53.82 19.66
N GLU A 76 -47.01 53.96 19.81
CA GLU A 76 -47.99 53.43 18.84
C GLU A 76 -47.86 54.09 17.47
N LYS A 77 -47.70 55.42 17.40
CA LYS A 77 -47.50 56.16 16.15
C LYS A 77 -46.20 55.71 15.47
N LEU A 78 -45.10 55.64 16.22
CA LEU A 78 -43.80 55.14 15.75
C LEU A 78 -43.89 53.68 15.29
N ALA A 79 -44.61 52.81 16.02
CA ALA A 79 -44.79 51.41 15.64
C ALA A 79 -45.58 51.26 14.33
N VAL A 80 -46.59 52.10 14.09
CA VAL A 80 -47.34 52.15 12.82
C VAL A 80 -46.44 52.64 11.68
N GLU A 81 -45.67 53.71 11.88
CA GLU A 81 -44.73 54.22 10.86
C GLU A 81 -43.64 53.19 10.51
N LEU A 82 -43.00 52.60 11.53
CA LEU A 82 -42.02 51.53 11.37
C LEU A 82 -42.61 50.29 10.67
N LYS A 83 -43.88 49.96 10.94
CA LYS A 83 -44.58 48.88 10.23
C LYS A 83 -44.83 49.25 8.77
N LEU A 84 -45.27 50.47 8.48
CA LEU A 84 -45.50 50.93 7.11
C LEU A 84 -44.20 50.92 6.28
N ILE A 85 -43.08 51.33 6.87
CA ILE A 85 -41.74 51.24 6.26
C ILE A 85 -41.38 49.78 5.96
N LYS A 86 -41.49 48.88 6.94
CA LYS A 86 -41.21 47.44 6.75
C LYS A 86 -42.14 46.80 5.71
N ASP A 87 -43.42 47.16 5.68
CA ASP A 87 -44.37 46.67 4.69
C ASP A 87 -44.05 47.21 3.28
N GLN A 88 -43.44 48.40 3.15
CA GLN A 88 -42.89 48.90 1.89
C GLN A 88 -41.61 48.13 1.49
N GLU A 89 -40.64 47.97 2.39
CA GLU A 89 -39.42 47.17 2.16
C GLU A 89 -39.74 45.75 1.69
N ILE A 90 -40.69 45.07 2.35
CA ILE A 90 -41.13 43.71 1.97
C ILE A 90 -41.79 43.70 0.59
N ARG A 91 -42.56 44.73 0.23
CA ARG A 91 -43.15 44.85 -1.12
C ARG A 91 -42.07 45.06 -2.17
N ASP A 92 -41.08 45.90 -1.90
CA ASP A 92 -39.97 46.16 -2.81
C ASP A 92 -39.08 44.92 -3.00
N ILE A 93 -38.78 44.19 -1.92
CA ILE A 93 -38.04 42.92 -1.98
C ILE A 93 -38.81 41.89 -2.81
N LYS A 94 -40.13 41.73 -2.58
CA LYS A 94 -40.97 40.80 -3.36
C LYS A 94 -41.10 41.22 -4.82
N MET A 95 -41.19 42.52 -5.11
CA MET A 95 -41.21 43.05 -6.48
C MET A 95 -39.88 42.77 -7.19
N ARG A 96 -38.74 43.01 -6.53
CA ARG A 96 -37.41 42.70 -7.06
C ARG A 96 -37.22 41.19 -7.26
N GLN A 97 -37.67 40.34 -6.34
CA GLN A 97 -37.66 38.89 -6.50
C GLN A 97 -38.47 38.46 -7.73
N TYR A 98 -39.69 38.97 -7.88
CA TYR A 98 -40.54 38.71 -9.04
C TYR A 98 -39.85 39.14 -10.36
N ILE A 99 -39.14 40.26 -10.36
CA ILE A 99 -38.38 40.75 -11.53
C ILE A 99 -37.14 39.87 -11.82
N ARG A 100 -36.39 39.43 -10.80
CA ARG A 100 -35.26 38.49 -10.94
C ARG A 100 -35.72 37.14 -11.53
N GLU A 101 -36.83 36.60 -11.03
CA GLU A 101 -37.37 35.32 -11.48
C GLU A 101 -37.93 35.37 -12.91
N ASN A 102 -38.64 36.45 -13.28
CA ASN A 102 -39.36 36.53 -14.55
C ASN A 102 -38.60 37.22 -15.70
N SER A 103 -37.61 38.08 -15.43
CA SER A 103 -36.84 38.72 -16.50
C SER A 103 -35.77 37.79 -17.07
N HIS A 104 -35.60 37.83 -18.39
CA HIS A 104 -34.62 37.00 -19.09
C HIS A 104 -33.18 37.48 -18.85
N GLU A 105 -32.97 38.81 -18.88
CA GLU A 105 -31.64 39.43 -18.75
C GLU A 105 -30.98 39.15 -17.39
N LEU A 106 -31.74 39.22 -16.29
CA LEU A 106 -31.21 38.91 -14.96
C LEU A 106 -30.90 37.42 -14.81
N ARG A 107 -31.69 36.54 -15.45
CA ARG A 107 -31.44 35.09 -15.44
C ARG A 107 -30.17 34.71 -16.21
N GLU A 108 -29.91 35.38 -17.34
CA GLU A 108 -28.65 35.23 -18.08
C GLU A 108 -27.47 35.76 -17.28
N LEU A 109 -27.61 36.93 -16.64
CA LEU A 109 -26.61 37.48 -15.74
C LEU A 109 -26.28 36.51 -14.59
N GLU A 110 -27.30 35.97 -13.92
CA GLU A 110 -27.10 34.97 -12.86
C GLU A 110 -26.41 33.70 -13.37
N SER A 111 -26.74 33.22 -14.57
CA SER A 111 -26.07 32.08 -15.20
C SER A 111 -24.59 32.40 -15.48
N SER A 112 -24.31 33.60 -15.97
CA SER A 112 -22.95 34.10 -16.18
C SER A 112 -22.18 34.27 -14.86
N LEU A 113 -22.83 34.65 -13.77
CA LEU A 113 -22.21 34.76 -12.45
C LEU A 113 -21.91 33.38 -11.87
N LYS A 114 -22.86 32.43 -11.98
CA LYS A 114 -22.68 31.04 -11.54
C LYS A 114 -21.52 30.37 -12.30
N SER A 115 -21.42 30.57 -13.62
CA SER A 115 -20.28 30.08 -14.40
C SER A 115 -18.97 30.79 -14.06
N ALA A 116 -18.97 32.10 -13.79
CA ALA A 116 -17.78 32.82 -13.32
C ALA A 116 -17.29 32.33 -11.94
N TYR A 117 -18.19 32.04 -10.99
CA TYR A 117 -17.85 31.40 -9.71
C TYR A 117 -17.24 30.01 -9.94
N ALA A 118 -17.83 29.20 -10.82
CA ALA A 118 -17.27 27.89 -11.17
C ALA A 118 -15.88 28.00 -11.81
N ASN A 119 -15.69 28.93 -12.75
CA ASN A 119 -14.40 29.21 -13.39
C ASN A 119 -13.34 29.67 -12.38
N LYS A 120 -13.73 30.44 -11.36
CA LYS A 120 -12.84 30.86 -10.27
C LYS A 120 -12.36 29.67 -9.43
N VAL A 121 -13.27 28.77 -9.06
CA VAL A 121 -12.93 27.54 -8.33
C VAL A 121 -12.05 26.62 -9.19
N LEU A 122 -12.39 26.44 -10.47
CA LEU A 122 -11.58 25.65 -11.42
C LEU A 122 -10.17 26.25 -11.60
N GLY A 123 -10.05 27.57 -11.71
CA GLY A 123 -8.75 28.25 -11.79
C GLY A 123 -7.88 28.03 -10.55
N ALA A 124 -8.48 28.08 -9.35
CA ALA A 124 -7.79 27.76 -8.11
C ALA A 124 -7.37 26.28 -8.05
N GLN A 125 -8.25 25.36 -8.47
CA GLN A 125 -7.97 23.92 -8.52
C GLN A 125 -6.88 23.56 -9.54
N ILE A 126 -6.80 24.27 -10.67
CA ILE A 126 -5.71 24.10 -11.65
C ILE A 126 -4.39 24.54 -11.02
N ALA A 127 -4.33 25.72 -10.40
CA ALA A 127 -3.14 26.21 -9.72
C ALA A 127 -2.68 25.28 -8.57
N GLU A 128 -3.62 24.73 -7.78
CA GLU A 128 -3.33 23.74 -6.74
C GLU A 128 -2.74 22.44 -7.34
N ASN A 129 -3.33 21.92 -8.42
CA ASN A 129 -2.79 20.74 -9.10
C ASN A 129 -1.43 20.99 -9.76
N GLU A 130 -1.16 22.19 -10.25
CA GLU A 130 0.15 22.59 -10.79
C GLU A 130 1.20 22.68 -9.68
N ALA A 131 0.86 23.29 -8.54
CA ALA A 131 1.71 23.31 -7.35
C ALA A 131 2.01 21.88 -6.85
N ARG A 132 1.00 21.01 -6.73
CA ARG A 132 1.18 19.62 -6.30
C ARG A 132 2.07 18.83 -7.27
N LYS A 133 1.91 19.01 -8.58
CA LYS A 133 2.81 18.39 -9.58
C LYS A 133 4.26 18.87 -9.45
N ALA A 134 4.49 20.14 -9.12
CA ALA A 134 5.82 20.65 -8.86
C ALA A 134 6.41 20.02 -7.58
N GLU A 135 5.63 19.89 -6.51
CA GLU A 135 6.04 19.19 -5.29
C GLU A 135 6.37 17.71 -5.54
N GLU A 136 5.50 16.99 -6.26
CA GLU A 136 5.73 15.61 -6.70
C GLU A 136 7.06 15.47 -7.46
N GLN A 137 7.35 16.39 -8.42
CA GLN A 137 8.62 16.41 -9.15
C GLN A 137 9.84 16.69 -8.26
N MET A 138 9.72 17.53 -7.24
CA MET A 138 10.80 17.80 -6.29
C MET A 138 11.07 16.61 -5.36
N VAL A 139 10.02 15.87 -4.96
CA VAL A 139 10.15 14.61 -4.20
C VAL A 139 10.83 13.53 -5.06
N ASP A 140 10.40 13.36 -6.31
CA ASP A 140 11.01 12.43 -7.26
C ASP A 140 12.50 12.71 -7.51
N GLN A 141 12.89 13.99 -7.62
CA GLN A 141 14.28 14.40 -7.77
C GLN A 141 15.12 13.99 -6.54
N ARG A 142 14.65 14.32 -5.33
CA ARG A 142 15.32 13.92 -4.08
C ARG A 142 15.42 12.40 -3.94
N ALA A 143 14.38 11.65 -4.32
CA ALA A 143 14.41 10.19 -4.30
C ALA A 143 15.47 9.62 -5.26
N ARG A 144 15.63 10.20 -6.46
CA ARG A 144 16.69 9.83 -7.40
C ARG A 144 18.09 10.15 -6.87
N GLU A 145 18.27 11.32 -6.24
CA GLU A 145 19.54 11.68 -5.59
C GLU A 145 19.94 10.67 -4.50
N VAL A 146 19.00 10.31 -3.61
CA VAL A 146 19.23 9.30 -2.57
C VAL A 146 19.57 7.93 -3.16
N LEU A 147 18.88 7.51 -4.23
CA LEU A 147 19.18 6.25 -4.92
C LEU A 147 20.58 6.26 -5.58
N LEU A 148 20.99 7.37 -6.18
CA LEU A 148 22.33 7.53 -6.76
C LEU A 148 23.43 7.50 -5.69
N LEU A 149 23.21 8.13 -4.53
CA LEU A 149 24.13 8.07 -3.39
C LEU A 149 24.23 6.66 -2.80
N ALA A 150 23.10 5.93 -2.70
CA ALA A 150 23.09 4.54 -2.26
C ALA A 150 23.85 3.62 -3.23
N LEU A 151 23.66 3.78 -4.54
CA LEU A 151 24.37 3.03 -5.56
C LEU A 151 25.88 3.31 -5.53
N GLY A 152 26.28 4.58 -5.43
CA GLY A 152 27.70 4.96 -5.33
C GLY A 152 28.37 4.39 -4.07
N SER A 153 27.67 4.40 -2.94
CA SER A 153 28.12 3.75 -1.69
C SER A 153 28.30 2.23 -1.88
N GLN A 154 27.37 1.58 -2.58
CA GLN A 154 27.47 0.15 -2.88
C GLN A 154 28.66 -0.17 -3.80
N GLU A 155 28.85 0.59 -4.89
CA GLU A 155 30.03 0.45 -5.77
C GLU A 155 31.34 0.62 -4.99
N GLU A 156 31.40 1.56 -4.05
CA GLU A 156 32.56 1.71 -3.17
C GLU A 156 32.78 0.48 -2.28
N THR A 157 31.73 -0.13 -1.74
CA THR A 157 31.86 -1.37 -0.94
C THR A 157 32.31 -2.54 -1.80
N ASP A 158 31.78 -2.69 -3.01
CA ASP A 158 32.15 -3.77 -3.94
C ASP A 158 33.62 -3.64 -4.38
N ARG A 159 34.07 -2.42 -4.71
CA ARG A 159 35.49 -2.12 -4.98
C ARG A 159 36.41 -2.45 -3.79
N LYS A 160 35.96 -2.19 -2.55
CA LYS A 160 36.71 -2.55 -1.33
C LYS A 160 36.79 -4.08 -1.16
N ILE A 161 35.70 -4.80 -1.42
CA ILE A 161 35.65 -6.28 -1.38
C ILE A 161 36.59 -6.88 -2.44
N GLU A 162 36.51 -6.43 -3.70
CA GLU A 162 37.42 -6.86 -4.76
C GLU A 162 38.90 -6.64 -4.40
N MET A 163 39.24 -5.48 -3.85
CA MET A 163 40.61 -5.17 -3.43
C MET A 163 41.09 -6.09 -2.30
N MET A 164 40.20 -6.49 -1.38
CA MET A 164 40.52 -7.46 -0.33
C MET A 164 40.68 -8.87 -0.91
N GLU A 165 39.83 -9.30 -1.84
CA GLU A 165 39.99 -10.57 -2.55
C GLU A 165 41.30 -10.65 -3.33
N ARG A 166 41.68 -9.59 -4.05
CA ARG A 166 42.93 -9.52 -4.81
C ARG A 166 44.13 -9.71 -3.87
N LYS A 167 44.16 -9.01 -2.73
CA LYS A 167 45.19 -9.19 -1.69
C LYS A 167 45.23 -10.61 -1.12
N MET A 168 44.08 -11.23 -0.85
CA MET A 168 44.01 -12.63 -0.41
C MET A 168 44.55 -13.60 -1.47
N LYS A 169 44.17 -13.42 -2.74
CA LYS A 169 44.65 -14.21 -3.88
C LYS A 169 46.16 -14.05 -4.10
N GLU A 170 46.71 -12.85 -3.90
CA GLU A 170 48.15 -12.58 -3.93
C GLU A 170 48.90 -13.25 -2.77
N ALA A 171 48.39 -13.14 -1.54
CA ALA A 171 48.98 -13.80 -0.37
C ALA A 171 49.01 -15.33 -0.54
N TYR A 172 47.92 -15.92 -1.04
CA TYR A 172 47.84 -17.35 -1.35
C TYR A 172 48.80 -17.78 -2.48
N ARG A 173 49.00 -16.94 -3.50
CA ARG A 173 50.01 -17.20 -4.54
C ARG A 173 51.44 -17.21 -3.97
N ARG A 174 51.75 -16.31 -3.02
CA ARG A 174 53.07 -16.29 -2.35
C ARG A 174 53.29 -17.56 -1.53
N THR A 175 52.33 -17.97 -0.69
CA THR A 175 52.49 -19.20 0.11
C THR A 175 52.62 -20.47 -0.75
N LEU A 176 51.96 -20.52 -1.91
CA LEU A 176 52.18 -21.60 -2.89
C LEU A 176 53.59 -21.56 -3.50
N GLN A 177 54.13 -20.38 -3.81
CA GLN A 177 55.50 -20.23 -4.29
C GLN A 177 56.51 -20.67 -3.21
N ASP A 178 56.32 -20.28 -1.95
CA ASP A 178 57.15 -20.68 -0.82
C ASP A 178 57.14 -22.22 -0.63
N GLN A 179 55.97 -22.86 -0.78
CA GLN A 179 55.85 -24.33 -0.74
C GLN A 179 56.60 -25.02 -1.90
N ILE A 180 56.61 -24.43 -3.10
CA ILE A 180 57.37 -24.96 -4.25
C ILE A 180 58.87 -24.83 -3.98
N ILE A 181 59.32 -23.68 -3.48
CA ILE A 181 60.72 -23.43 -3.11
C ILE A 181 61.18 -24.41 -2.02
N ALA A 182 60.37 -24.60 -0.97
CA ALA A 182 60.68 -25.55 0.10
C ALA A 182 60.79 -27.01 -0.40
N LYS A 183 59.89 -27.44 -1.33
CA LYS A 183 59.96 -28.76 -1.96
C LYS A 183 61.16 -28.92 -2.90
N GLU A 184 61.61 -27.86 -3.55
CA GLU A 184 62.82 -27.88 -4.37
C GLU A 184 64.08 -27.96 -3.48
N ALA A 185 64.14 -27.18 -2.41
CA ALA A 185 65.22 -27.23 -1.43
C ALA A 185 65.34 -28.61 -0.76
N ALA A 186 64.21 -29.24 -0.39
CA ALA A 186 64.19 -30.60 0.13
C ALA A 186 64.77 -31.61 -0.88
N ARG A 187 64.32 -31.58 -2.14
CA ARG A 187 64.87 -32.45 -3.20
C ARG A 187 66.38 -32.26 -3.43
N GLN A 188 66.88 -31.03 -3.27
CA GLN A 188 68.31 -30.74 -3.35
C GLN A 188 69.07 -31.32 -2.14
N GLN A 189 68.49 -31.28 -0.94
CA GLN A 189 69.05 -31.94 0.25
C GLN A 189 69.07 -33.47 0.08
N ASP A 190 67.96 -34.08 -0.31
CA ASP A 190 67.84 -35.53 -0.59
C ASP A 190 68.90 -35.97 -1.61
N PHE A 191 69.12 -35.20 -2.67
CA PHE A 191 70.12 -35.48 -3.70
C PHE A 191 71.56 -35.37 -3.18
N ILE A 192 71.86 -34.40 -2.31
CA ILE A 192 73.16 -34.27 -1.65
C ILE A 192 73.40 -35.44 -0.70
N GLU A 193 72.38 -35.88 0.03
CA GLU A 193 72.45 -37.05 0.92
C GLU A 193 72.66 -38.34 0.13
N TYR A 194 71.89 -38.55 -0.94
CA TYR A 194 72.09 -39.67 -1.87
C TYR A 194 73.53 -39.73 -2.43
N ILE A 195 74.13 -38.59 -2.79
CA ILE A 195 75.54 -38.56 -3.23
C ILE A 195 76.51 -38.94 -2.09
N LYS A 196 76.26 -38.51 -0.85
CA LYS A 196 77.08 -38.89 0.32
C LYS A 196 76.97 -40.39 0.60
N GLU A 197 75.75 -40.92 0.64
CA GLU A 197 75.48 -42.36 0.83
C GLU A 197 76.12 -43.18 -0.29
N ARG A 198 75.94 -42.79 -1.55
CA ARG A 198 76.57 -43.48 -2.69
C ARG A 198 78.10 -43.52 -2.56
N LYS A 199 78.74 -42.42 -2.16
CA LYS A 199 80.19 -42.41 -1.89
C LYS A 199 80.57 -43.36 -0.76
N LEU A 200 79.80 -43.39 0.33
CA LEU A 200 80.00 -44.33 1.43
C LEU A 200 79.85 -45.79 0.98
N TYR A 201 78.89 -46.09 0.10
CA TYR A 201 78.75 -47.41 -0.54
C TYR A 201 79.94 -47.75 -1.45
N GLU A 202 80.38 -46.82 -2.30
CA GLU A 202 81.57 -47.02 -3.15
C GLU A 202 82.85 -47.25 -2.32
N ASP A 203 83.04 -46.52 -1.21
CA ASP A 203 84.22 -46.68 -0.35
C ASP A 203 84.16 -47.93 0.53
N THR A 204 82.98 -48.36 0.98
CA THR A 204 82.83 -49.66 1.67
C THR A 204 83.05 -50.84 0.73
N MET A 205 82.59 -50.75 -0.53
CA MET A 205 82.87 -51.77 -1.55
C MET A 205 84.36 -51.87 -1.89
N LYS A 206 85.08 -50.74 -2.01
CA LYS A 206 86.55 -50.75 -2.17
C LYS A 206 87.24 -51.43 -1.00
N ARG A 207 86.88 -51.10 0.25
CA ARG A 207 87.46 -51.75 1.44
C ARG A 207 87.22 -53.25 1.47
N ILE A 208 86.03 -53.72 1.08
CA ILE A 208 85.74 -55.16 0.96
C ILE A 208 86.64 -55.81 -0.09
N GLN A 209 86.84 -55.17 -1.25
CA GLN A 209 87.74 -55.66 -2.30
C GLN A 209 89.20 -55.68 -1.84
N GLU A 210 89.68 -54.63 -1.17
CA GLU A 210 91.03 -54.55 -0.57
C GLU A 210 91.24 -55.66 0.48
N GLU A 211 90.27 -55.85 1.39
CA GLU A 211 90.30 -56.95 2.37
C GLU A 211 90.29 -58.33 1.70
N GLU A 212 89.54 -58.53 0.61
CA GLU A 212 89.54 -59.77 -0.15
C GLU A 212 90.86 -60.00 -0.90
N GLU A 213 91.54 -58.94 -1.34
CA GLU A 213 92.88 -59.00 -1.93
C GLU A 213 93.94 -59.37 -0.90
N GLU A 214 93.90 -58.76 0.28
CA GLU A 214 94.76 -59.10 1.41
C GLU A 214 94.54 -60.56 1.85
N LYS A 215 93.30 -60.99 2.07
CA LYS A 215 92.96 -62.39 2.40
C LYS A 215 93.41 -63.37 1.31
N ARG A 216 93.37 -62.98 0.03
CA ARG A 216 93.92 -63.79 -1.09
C ARG A 216 95.44 -63.85 -1.05
N ALA A 217 96.12 -62.74 -0.78
CA ALA A 217 97.58 -62.68 -0.66
C ALA A 217 98.08 -63.53 0.52
N ASP A 218 97.46 -63.40 1.69
CA ASP A 218 97.75 -64.20 2.88
C ASP A 218 97.53 -65.70 2.62
N ALA A 219 96.43 -66.07 1.96
CA ALA A 219 96.16 -67.46 1.60
C ALA A 219 97.22 -68.02 0.61
N LEU A 220 97.76 -67.20 -0.30
CA LEU A 220 98.85 -67.59 -1.19
C LEU A 220 100.18 -67.73 -0.43
N TYR A 221 100.51 -66.78 0.43
CA TYR A 221 101.71 -66.80 1.28
C TYR A 221 101.72 -68.00 2.23
N PHE A 222 100.58 -68.30 2.87
CA PHE A 222 100.41 -69.48 3.72
C PHE A 222 100.57 -70.78 2.93
N LYS A 223 100.00 -70.87 1.71
CA LYS A 223 100.21 -72.02 0.80
C LYS A 223 101.68 -72.17 0.38
N GLN A 224 102.41 -71.07 0.17
CA GLN A 224 103.85 -71.11 -0.12
C GLN A 224 104.65 -71.64 1.08
N LYS A 225 104.42 -71.10 2.29
CA LYS A 225 105.04 -71.61 3.52
C LYS A 225 104.79 -73.10 3.76
N ILE A 226 103.55 -73.57 3.59
CA ILE A 226 103.25 -75.01 3.72
C ILE A 226 104.01 -75.85 2.68
N LYS A 227 104.16 -75.36 1.44
CA LYS A 227 104.96 -76.05 0.42
C LYS A 227 106.45 -76.11 0.80
N GLU A 228 107.02 -75.03 1.31
CA GLU A 228 108.40 -74.99 1.79
C GLU A 228 108.63 -75.97 2.95
N GLU A 229 107.77 -75.96 3.96
CA GLU A 229 107.85 -76.91 5.08
C GLU A 229 107.64 -78.36 4.63
N MET A 230 106.75 -78.62 3.67
CA MET A 230 106.59 -79.94 3.04
C MET A 230 107.86 -80.39 2.30
N VAL A 231 108.57 -79.49 1.60
CA VAL A 231 109.84 -79.81 0.94
C VAL A 231 110.93 -80.11 1.98
N LYS A 232 111.04 -79.32 3.06
CA LYS A 232 111.96 -79.59 4.18
C LYS A 232 111.66 -80.95 4.82
N PHE A 233 110.38 -81.25 5.09
CA PHE A 233 109.96 -82.52 5.67
C PHE A 233 110.27 -83.71 4.73
N ASN A 234 109.97 -83.60 3.43
CA ASN A 234 110.25 -84.67 2.47
C ASN A 234 111.75 -84.91 2.28
N THR A 235 112.57 -83.85 2.18
CA THR A 235 114.03 -84.01 2.10
C THR A 235 114.61 -84.65 3.36
N ALA A 236 114.17 -84.24 4.56
CA ALA A 236 114.55 -84.90 5.82
C ALA A 236 114.09 -86.38 5.85
N ARG A 237 112.88 -86.68 5.37
CA ARG A 237 112.35 -88.04 5.27
C ARG A 237 113.14 -88.90 4.28
N ASP A 238 113.61 -88.35 3.16
CA ASP A 238 114.38 -89.10 2.18
C ASP A 238 115.85 -89.30 2.62
N VAL A 239 116.43 -88.35 3.36
CA VAL A 239 117.68 -88.56 4.12
C VAL A 239 117.50 -89.66 5.17
N TRP A 240 116.37 -89.71 5.88
CA TRP A 240 116.08 -90.80 6.81
C TRP A 240 115.89 -92.14 6.09
N LYS A 241 115.11 -92.22 5.00
CA LYS A 241 114.94 -93.46 4.20
C LYS A 241 116.23 -93.97 3.56
N THR A 242 117.18 -93.09 3.22
CA THR A 242 118.48 -93.49 2.68
C THR A 242 119.40 -93.98 3.79
N ARG A 243 119.39 -93.32 4.95
CA ARG A 243 120.03 -93.83 6.18
C ARG A 243 119.51 -95.20 6.58
N GLU A 244 118.18 -95.37 6.56
CA GLU A 244 117.49 -96.61 6.93
C GLU A 244 117.77 -97.74 5.94
N ARG A 245 117.72 -97.47 4.63
CA ARG A 245 118.15 -98.47 3.62
C ARG A 245 119.60 -98.90 3.83
N LEU A 246 120.53 -97.98 4.08
CA LEU A 246 121.93 -98.33 4.37
C LEU A 246 122.13 -99.12 5.68
N LEU A 247 121.15 -99.11 6.60
CA LEU A 247 121.14 -99.99 7.78
C LEU A 247 120.54 -101.35 7.42
N ILE A 248 119.37 -101.36 6.76
CA ILE A 248 118.69 -102.57 6.29
C ILE A 248 119.59 -103.37 5.34
N ASP A 249 120.31 -102.74 4.42
CA ASP A 249 121.23 -103.42 3.49
C ASP A 249 122.36 -104.12 4.26
N LYS A 250 122.91 -103.49 5.32
CA LYS A 250 123.91 -104.09 6.22
C LYS A 250 123.36 -105.17 7.14
N GLU A 251 122.06 -105.17 7.40
CA GLU A 251 121.37 -106.26 8.11
C GLU A 251 120.98 -107.39 7.15
N ASN A 252 120.64 -107.07 5.90
CA ASN A 252 120.38 -108.01 4.82
C ASN A 252 121.66 -108.76 4.42
N GLU A 253 122.83 -108.12 4.36
CA GLU A 253 124.12 -108.82 4.19
C GLU A 253 124.35 -109.88 5.28
N LYS A 254 123.94 -109.60 6.53
CA LYS A 254 124.01 -110.56 7.65
C LYS A 254 122.91 -111.63 7.56
N LEU A 255 121.70 -111.24 7.17
CA LEU A 255 120.56 -112.14 7.01
C LEU A 255 120.73 -113.08 5.83
N GLU A 256 121.34 -112.66 4.72
CA GLU A 256 121.72 -113.52 3.61
C GLU A 256 122.74 -114.57 4.05
N ALA A 257 123.72 -114.19 4.88
CA ALA A 257 124.65 -115.14 5.47
C ALA A 257 123.93 -116.18 6.35
N ILE A 258 122.85 -115.81 7.05
CA ILE A 258 122.02 -116.71 7.85
C ILE A 258 121.01 -117.49 6.99
N ALA A 259 120.48 -116.90 5.92
CA ALA A 259 119.47 -117.49 5.05
C ALA A 259 120.08 -118.58 4.16
N ARG A 260 121.30 -118.36 3.63
CA ARG A 260 122.07 -119.42 2.96
C ARG A 260 122.21 -120.66 3.86
N MET A 261 122.48 -120.47 5.15
CA MET A 261 122.55 -121.55 6.16
C MET A 261 121.19 -122.17 6.54
N LYS A 262 120.05 -121.56 6.15
CA LYS A 262 118.68 -122.06 6.47
C LYS A 262 117.93 -122.63 5.26
N GLU A 263 118.17 -122.14 4.05
CA GLU A 263 117.62 -122.69 2.81
C GLU A 263 118.21 -124.07 2.48
N GLU A 264 119.37 -124.39 3.06
CA GLU A 264 119.92 -125.74 3.12
C GLU A 264 119.06 -126.69 3.96
N MET A 265 118.29 -126.20 4.96
CA MET A 265 117.42 -127.03 5.82
C MET A 265 115.92 -127.02 5.45
N VAL A 266 115.37 -125.93 4.89
CA VAL A 266 113.91 -125.86 4.60
C VAL A 266 113.53 -126.60 3.32
N ARG A 267 114.48 -126.82 2.41
CA ARG A 267 114.30 -127.66 1.21
C ARG A 267 113.83 -129.08 1.54
N GLU A 268 114.02 -129.53 2.78
CA GLU A 268 113.66 -130.85 3.30
C GLU A 268 112.17 -131.00 3.69
N ARG A 269 111.28 -130.00 3.53
CA ARG A 269 109.98 -129.97 4.26
C ARG A 269 108.65 -129.72 3.52
N ILE A 270 108.61 -129.20 2.29
CA ILE A 270 107.40 -128.53 1.73
C ILE A 270 106.37 -129.43 1.00
N GLU A 271 106.67 -130.68 0.68
CA GLU A 271 105.95 -131.49 -0.34
C GLU A 271 104.52 -132.02 0.06
N MET A 272 103.54 -131.16 0.46
CA MET A 272 102.31 -131.56 1.23
C MET A 272 100.88 -131.07 0.77
N GLU A 273 100.20 -130.17 1.52
CA GLU A 273 98.77 -130.27 1.90
C GLU A 273 97.68 -129.69 0.92
N GLU A 274 97.14 -128.47 1.13
CA GLU A 274 96.18 -127.72 0.28
C GLU A 274 94.67 -128.12 0.22
N LYS A 275 94.33 -129.31 -0.28
CA LYS A 275 93.13 -129.49 -1.15
C LYS A 275 91.78 -129.58 -0.41
N ARG A 276 91.12 -128.44 -0.09
CA ARG A 276 90.04 -128.43 0.94
C ARG A 276 88.81 -127.48 0.93
N LYS A 277 88.57 -126.55 -0.02
CA LYS A 277 87.93 -125.25 0.37
C LYS A 277 86.97 -124.51 -0.64
N ARG A 278 85.64 -124.77 -0.66
CA ARG A 278 84.56 -123.99 -1.36
C ARG A 278 83.14 -124.26 -0.80
N LEU A 279 82.16 -123.32 -0.91
CA LEU A 279 80.68 -123.57 -0.87
C LEU A 279 79.79 -122.34 -1.29
N ALA A 280 78.49 -122.29 -0.90
CA ALA A 280 77.34 -121.59 -1.53
C ALA A 280 76.71 -120.38 -0.74
N MET A 281 75.56 -119.83 -1.20
CA MET A 281 75.08 -118.45 -0.85
C MET A 281 73.55 -118.11 -0.89
N GLU A 282 72.66 -118.87 -1.54
CA GLU A 282 71.54 -118.28 -2.31
C GLU A 282 70.11 -118.43 -1.69
N GLU A 283 69.42 -117.34 -1.27
CA GLU A 283 68.29 -117.45 -0.29
C GLU A 283 66.93 -116.64 -0.47
N LYS A 284 66.87 -115.32 -0.76
CA LYS A 284 65.87 -114.40 -0.07
C LYS A 284 64.54 -113.87 -0.73
N ASP A 285 64.40 -112.54 -0.90
CA ASP A 285 63.26 -111.68 -0.42
C ASP A 285 61.99 -111.51 -1.31
N LYS A 286 60.87 -110.98 -0.73
CA LYS A 286 59.50 -111.02 -1.33
C LYS A 286 58.34 -110.07 -0.84
N ILE A 287 58.53 -109.01 -0.03
CA ILE A 287 57.46 -108.51 0.90
C ILE A 287 56.63 -107.22 0.53
N ILE A 288 57.04 -106.36 -0.43
CA ILE A 288 56.72 -104.90 -0.36
C ILE A 288 55.36 -104.39 -0.94
N GLU A 289 54.54 -105.19 -1.62
CA GLU A 289 53.66 -104.68 -2.71
C GLU A 289 52.21 -104.17 -2.40
N LYS A 290 51.71 -104.09 -1.15
CA LYS A 290 50.24 -104.06 -0.88
C LYS A 290 49.51 -102.75 -0.47
N MET A 291 50.15 -101.61 -0.22
CA MET A 291 49.56 -100.54 0.64
C MET A 291 48.84 -99.33 -0.03
N THR A 292 48.61 -99.27 -1.36
CA THR A 292 48.46 -97.96 -2.05
C THR A 292 47.08 -97.55 -2.65
N LYS A 293 45.94 -98.18 -2.31
CA LYS A 293 44.69 -98.04 -3.13
C LYS A 293 43.49 -97.23 -2.62
N ASP A 294 43.38 -96.82 -1.35
CA ASP A 294 42.05 -96.46 -0.78
C ASP A 294 41.67 -94.95 -0.70
N LEU A 295 42.54 -94.00 -1.06
CA LEU A 295 42.40 -92.59 -0.63
C LEU A 295 41.62 -91.60 -1.52
N VAL A 296 41.11 -91.99 -2.70
CA VAL A 296 40.78 -91.00 -3.77
C VAL A 296 39.31 -90.56 -3.88
N ILE A 297 38.34 -91.24 -3.26
CA ILE A 297 36.92 -91.17 -3.69
C ILE A 297 36.07 -90.03 -3.06
N GLN A 298 36.44 -89.46 -1.90
CA GLN A 298 35.49 -88.68 -1.07
C GLN A 298 35.20 -87.22 -1.46
N ASN A 299 36.02 -86.52 -2.26
CA ASN A 299 36.00 -85.05 -2.28
C ASN A 299 35.14 -84.34 -3.36
N ARG A 300 34.36 -85.05 -4.21
CA ARG A 300 33.81 -84.47 -5.46
C ARG A 300 32.35 -83.94 -5.41
N LEU A 301 31.65 -83.96 -4.27
CA LEU A 301 30.17 -83.78 -4.24
C LEU A 301 29.65 -82.55 -3.44
N ARG A 302 30.49 -81.56 -3.11
CA ARG A 302 30.08 -80.43 -2.25
C ARG A 302 29.87 -79.07 -2.93
N GLU A 303 30.27 -78.88 -4.18
CA GLU A 303 30.42 -77.53 -4.76
C GLU A 303 29.22 -77.03 -5.59
N GLU A 304 28.34 -77.92 -6.08
CA GLU A 304 27.30 -77.57 -7.08
C GLU A 304 26.01 -76.92 -6.52
N ARG A 305 25.95 -76.54 -5.23
CA ARG A 305 24.66 -76.24 -4.54
C ARG A 305 24.36 -74.78 -4.18
N LEU A 306 25.23 -73.82 -4.52
CA LEU A 306 25.17 -72.46 -3.96
C LEU A 306 24.95 -71.29 -4.94
N GLU A 307 24.85 -71.51 -6.25
CA GLU A 307 24.82 -70.41 -7.23
C GLU A 307 23.41 -69.93 -7.68
N MET A 308 22.32 -70.63 -7.34
CA MET A 308 21.01 -70.37 -7.97
C MET A 308 20.09 -69.32 -7.29
N ILE A 309 20.50 -68.68 -6.19
CA ILE A 309 19.59 -67.90 -5.30
C ILE A 309 19.66 -66.36 -5.51
N ARG A 310 20.42 -65.87 -6.50
CA ARG A 310 20.77 -64.43 -6.64
C ARG A 310 19.95 -63.57 -7.64
N LEU A 311 18.85 -64.06 -8.23
CA LEU A 311 18.24 -63.45 -9.43
C LEU A 311 16.81 -62.85 -9.30
N ILE A 312 16.23 -62.71 -8.10
CA ILE A 312 14.76 -62.47 -7.93
C ILE A 312 14.40 -61.14 -7.22
N LYS A 313 15.31 -60.19 -6.94
CA LYS A 313 15.04 -59.07 -6.00
C LYS A 313 15.05 -57.61 -6.48
N ASP A 314 15.34 -57.29 -7.74
CA ASP A 314 15.66 -55.90 -8.14
C ASP A 314 14.63 -55.16 -9.05
N GLU A 315 13.43 -55.72 -9.32
CA GLU A 315 12.43 -55.05 -10.17
C GLU A 315 11.27 -54.36 -9.42
N GLU A 316 11.03 -54.64 -8.13
CA GLU A 316 9.87 -54.11 -7.39
C GLU A 316 10.05 -52.69 -6.79
N PHE A 317 11.16 -51.98 -7.09
CA PHE A 317 11.46 -50.65 -6.50
C PHE A 317 11.30 -49.46 -7.46
N LYS A 318 10.54 -49.59 -8.56
CA LYS A 318 10.33 -48.49 -9.54
C LYS A 318 8.88 -48.07 -9.76
N GLU A 319 7.96 -48.50 -8.91
CA GLU A 319 6.51 -48.21 -9.06
C GLU A 319 5.95 -47.11 -8.12
N SER A 320 6.77 -46.49 -7.24
CA SER A 320 6.24 -45.64 -6.15
C SER A 320 6.48 -44.13 -6.21
N GLU A 321 7.09 -43.54 -7.25
CA GLU A 321 7.48 -42.11 -7.25
C GLU A 321 7.18 -41.30 -8.54
N MET A 322 6.17 -41.67 -9.36
CA MET A 322 5.61 -40.74 -10.37
C MET A 322 4.08 -40.53 -10.27
N LYS A 323 3.49 -40.84 -9.12
CA LYS A 323 2.19 -40.27 -8.72
C LYS A 323 2.41 -38.90 -8.06
N LYS A 324 2.57 -37.83 -8.86
CA LYS A 324 2.14 -36.42 -8.60
C LYS A 324 2.86 -35.42 -9.52
N ALA A 325 2.44 -35.36 -10.79
CA ALA A 325 2.59 -34.14 -11.58
C ALA A 325 1.44 -34.02 -12.57
N GLN A 326 0.47 -33.13 -12.26
CA GLN A 326 -0.40 -32.42 -13.21
C GLN A 326 -1.31 -33.31 -14.09
N GLY A 327 -2.64 -33.35 -13.93
CA GLY A 327 -3.52 -32.30 -13.42
C GLY A 327 -3.60 -31.13 -14.42
N ASN A 328 -4.76 -30.96 -15.07
CA ASN A 328 -5.15 -29.83 -15.95
C ASN A 328 -4.91 -29.95 -17.48
N VAL A 329 -5.44 -30.99 -18.13
CA VAL A 329 -5.75 -30.95 -19.59
C VAL A 329 -7.22 -31.28 -19.91
N ALA A 330 -7.95 -31.90 -18.99
CA ALA A 330 -9.33 -32.37 -19.22
C ALA A 330 -10.43 -31.26 -19.20
N ILE A 331 -10.10 -30.00 -18.89
CA ILE A 331 -11.09 -28.93 -18.67
C ILE A 331 -11.23 -27.98 -19.89
N GLU A 332 -10.25 -27.93 -20.79
CA GLU A 332 -10.21 -26.99 -21.93
C GLU A 332 -11.03 -27.41 -23.16
N MET A 333 -11.35 -28.70 -23.33
CA MET A 333 -11.97 -29.23 -24.56
C MET A 333 -13.50 -29.04 -24.68
N MET A 334 -14.23 -28.82 -23.57
CA MET A 334 -15.70 -28.76 -23.59
C MET A 334 -16.26 -27.36 -23.93
N ARG A 335 -15.54 -26.28 -23.61
CA ARG A 335 -16.02 -24.88 -23.77
C ARG A 335 -16.06 -24.34 -25.21
N LYS A 336 -15.57 -25.09 -26.20
CA LYS A 336 -15.46 -24.64 -27.60
C LYS A 336 -16.57 -25.14 -28.54
N ARG A 337 -17.51 -25.96 -28.05
CA ARG A 337 -18.53 -26.63 -28.87
C ARG A 337 -19.91 -25.98 -28.85
N GLU A 338 -20.27 -25.27 -27.78
CA GLU A 338 -21.62 -24.72 -27.59
C GLU A 338 -21.86 -23.38 -28.33
N MET A 339 -20.82 -22.54 -28.46
CA MET A 339 -20.93 -21.17 -29.01
C MET A 339 -21.24 -21.09 -30.52
N ARG A 340 -21.27 -22.21 -31.26
CA ARG A 340 -21.53 -22.24 -32.71
C ARG A 340 -22.95 -22.63 -33.12
N ALA A 341 -23.79 -23.09 -32.18
CA ALA A 341 -25.12 -23.62 -32.50
C ALA A 341 -26.25 -22.56 -32.52
N GLU A 342 -26.11 -21.45 -31.79
CA GLU A 342 -27.22 -20.51 -31.60
C GLU A 342 -27.32 -19.44 -32.70
N PHE A 343 -26.21 -19.07 -33.32
CA PHE A 343 -26.15 -17.96 -34.29
C PHE A 343 -26.94 -18.22 -35.58
N GLN A 344 -27.23 -19.47 -35.93
CA GLN A 344 -27.98 -19.82 -37.14
C GLN A 344 -29.51 -19.72 -37.01
N LYS A 345 -30.07 -19.65 -35.79
CA LYS A 345 -31.53 -19.58 -35.59
C LYS A 345 -32.11 -18.17 -35.76
N LEU A 346 -31.32 -17.12 -35.53
CA LEU A 346 -31.80 -15.73 -35.49
C LEU A 346 -32.14 -15.12 -36.86
N LEU A 347 -31.63 -15.70 -37.96
CA LEU A 347 -31.76 -15.13 -39.31
C LEU A 347 -33.08 -15.49 -40.02
N ALA A 348 -33.80 -16.54 -39.57
CA ALA A 348 -35.00 -17.03 -40.26
C ALA A 348 -36.29 -16.25 -39.94
N GLU A 349 -36.44 -15.70 -38.73
CA GLU A 349 -37.69 -15.04 -38.32
C GLU A 349 -37.88 -13.64 -38.93
N LYS A 350 -36.79 -12.98 -39.32
CA LYS A 350 -36.82 -11.57 -39.75
C LYS A 350 -37.43 -11.37 -41.15
N ALA A 351 -37.54 -12.42 -41.95
CA ALA A 351 -38.02 -12.35 -43.34
C ALA A 351 -39.56 -12.41 -43.49
N ARG A 352 -40.31 -12.77 -42.44
CA ARG A 352 -41.74 -13.13 -42.58
C ARG A 352 -42.72 -11.96 -42.42
N LYS A 353 -42.33 -10.88 -41.73
CA LYS A 353 -43.24 -9.78 -41.32
C LYS A 353 -43.50 -8.67 -42.35
N VAL A 354 -42.77 -8.64 -43.48
CA VAL A 354 -42.76 -7.49 -44.42
C VAL A 354 -43.81 -7.60 -45.54
N LYS A 355 -44.61 -8.68 -45.58
CA LYS A 355 -45.61 -8.92 -46.64
C LYS A 355 -47.06 -8.58 -46.28
N GLU A 356 -47.40 -8.46 -45.00
CA GLU A 356 -48.81 -8.34 -44.56
C GLU A 356 -49.34 -6.90 -44.57
N GLU A 357 -48.47 -5.89 -44.53
CA GLU A 357 -48.89 -4.47 -44.41
C GLU A 357 -49.44 -3.86 -45.72
N LYS A 358 -49.20 -4.48 -46.89
CA LYS A 358 -49.51 -3.86 -48.20
C LYS A 358 -50.95 -4.03 -48.70
N GLU A 359 -51.77 -4.85 -48.06
CA GLU A 359 -53.13 -5.17 -48.55
C GLU A 359 -54.24 -4.31 -47.90
N LEU A 360 -53.94 -3.55 -46.84
CA LEU A 360 -54.94 -2.81 -46.06
C LEU A 360 -55.30 -1.43 -46.65
N ASP A 361 -54.33 -0.72 -47.25
CA ASP A 361 -54.53 0.68 -47.71
C ASP A 361 -55.53 0.82 -48.88
N ALA A 362 -55.74 -0.22 -49.69
CA ALA A 362 -56.56 -0.14 -50.90
C ALA A 362 -58.07 0.06 -50.62
N ARG A 363 -58.57 -0.33 -49.44
CA ARG A 363 -60.02 -0.34 -49.14
C ARG A 363 -60.59 1.00 -48.64
N PHE A 364 -59.74 1.98 -48.37
CA PHE A 364 -60.15 3.25 -47.74
C PHE A 364 -60.69 4.31 -48.72
N ALA A 365 -60.34 4.22 -50.00
CA ALA A 365 -60.59 5.30 -50.97
C ALA A 365 -62.05 5.44 -51.44
N GLU A 366 -62.83 4.35 -51.49
CA GLU A 366 -64.15 4.33 -52.16
C GLU A 366 -65.27 5.03 -51.37
N GLN A 367 -65.15 5.15 -50.04
CA GLN A 367 -66.24 5.65 -49.18
C GLN A 367 -66.49 7.17 -49.25
N MET A 368 -65.55 7.96 -49.80
CA MET A 368 -65.65 9.43 -49.79
C MET A 368 -66.57 10.01 -50.86
N HIS A 369 -66.80 9.32 -51.98
CA HIS A 369 -67.43 9.92 -53.16
C HIS A 369 -68.95 10.14 -53.03
N LEU A 370 -69.62 9.37 -52.17
CA LEU A 370 -71.08 9.37 -52.01
C LEU A 370 -71.62 10.57 -51.21
N LYS A 371 -70.82 11.21 -50.36
CA LYS A 371 -71.26 12.33 -49.50
C LYS A 371 -71.55 13.63 -50.25
N ILE A 372 -71.02 13.81 -51.46
CA ILE A 372 -70.98 15.10 -52.16
C ILE A 372 -72.35 15.49 -52.75
N VAL A 373 -73.20 14.51 -53.10
CA VAL A 373 -74.41 14.72 -53.91
C VAL A 373 -75.62 15.20 -53.09
N GLU A 374 -75.70 14.86 -51.79
CA GLU A 374 -76.87 15.21 -50.97
C GLU A 374 -76.97 16.70 -50.59
N ASP A 375 -75.85 17.44 -50.64
CA ASP A 375 -75.80 18.81 -50.13
C ASP A 375 -76.40 19.84 -51.11
N GLU A 376 -76.23 19.68 -52.42
CA GLU A 376 -76.68 20.66 -53.44
C GLU A 376 -78.20 20.95 -53.39
N ARG A 377 -79.02 19.96 -53.00
CA ARG A 377 -80.48 20.12 -53.00
C ARG A 377 -80.97 21.07 -51.90
N ARG A 378 -80.22 21.19 -50.80
CA ARG A 378 -80.62 22.00 -49.63
C ARG A 378 -80.42 23.50 -49.85
N ASP A 379 -79.84 23.93 -50.97
CA ASP A 379 -79.36 25.31 -51.10
C ASP A 379 -80.37 26.29 -51.72
N LYS A 380 -81.26 25.81 -52.59
CA LYS A 380 -82.21 26.66 -53.33
C LYS A 380 -83.31 27.26 -52.43
N GLU A 381 -83.89 26.47 -51.53
CA GLU A 381 -84.93 26.94 -50.60
C GLU A 381 -84.41 28.03 -49.64
N ARG A 382 -83.11 28.00 -49.33
CA ARG A 382 -82.45 29.00 -48.48
C ARG A 382 -82.35 30.39 -49.16
N GLU A 383 -82.55 30.52 -50.46
CA GLU A 383 -82.35 31.80 -51.18
C GLU A 383 -83.48 32.81 -51.00
N ILE A 384 -84.73 32.34 -50.87
CA ILE A 384 -85.92 33.20 -50.80
C ILE A 384 -86.05 33.83 -49.41
N ILE A 385 -85.93 33.02 -48.36
CA ILE A 385 -85.94 33.48 -46.95
C ILE A 385 -84.82 34.52 -46.72
N LYS A 386 -83.62 34.29 -47.31
CA LYS A 386 -82.51 35.26 -47.30
C LYS A 386 -82.89 36.65 -47.85
N ARG A 387 -83.90 36.80 -48.72
CA ARG A 387 -84.16 38.08 -49.41
C ARG A 387 -85.01 39.06 -48.58
N GLN A 388 -85.98 38.56 -47.81
CA GLN A 388 -86.77 39.38 -46.89
C GLN A 388 -86.00 39.73 -45.61
N SER A 389 -85.26 38.76 -45.05
CA SER A 389 -84.32 38.98 -43.94
C SER A 389 -83.42 40.19 -44.23
N ARG A 390 -82.74 40.18 -45.39
CA ARG A 390 -81.79 41.21 -45.86
C ARG A 390 -82.27 42.67 -45.74
N ILE A 391 -83.58 42.96 -45.77
CA ILE A 391 -84.10 44.34 -45.72
C ILE A 391 -84.28 44.82 -44.27
N LEU A 392 -84.85 43.99 -43.40
CA LEU A 392 -84.93 44.27 -41.96
C LEU A 392 -83.52 44.26 -41.35
N ASP A 393 -82.71 43.28 -41.77
CA ASP A 393 -81.29 43.20 -41.44
C ASP A 393 -80.57 44.49 -41.84
N ARG A 394 -80.81 45.07 -43.04
CA ARG A 394 -80.16 46.33 -43.44
C ARG A 394 -80.44 47.50 -42.48
N LYS A 395 -81.71 47.75 -42.10
CA LYS A 395 -82.04 48.87 -41.21
C LYS A 395 -81.52 48.66 -39.79
N TYR A 396 -81.67 47.45 -39.26
CA TYR A 396 -81.09 47.07 -37.97
C TYR A 396 -79.56 47.15 -38.01
N ASN A 397 -78.94 46.69 -39.09
CA ASN A 397 -77.50 46.78 -39.31
C ASN A 397 -77.03 48.23 -39.46
N GLU A 398 -77.76 49.15 -40.09
CA GLU A 398 -77.35 50.56 -40.18
C GLU A 398 -77.32 51.25 -38.81
N GLN A 399 -78.33 51.02 -37.97
CA GLN A 399 -78.33 51.51 -36.58
C GLN A 399 -77.22 50.84 -35.77
N LYS A 400 -77.09 49.51 -35.87
CA LYS A 400 -76.02 48.73 -35.24
C LYS A 400 -74.63 49.10 -35.76
N ILE A 401 -74.47 49.55 -37.00
CA ILE A 401 -73.23 50.07 -37.57
C ILE A 401 -72.90 51.41 -36.94
N LYS A 402 -73.87 52.33 -36.79
CA LYS A 402 -73.65 53.62 -36.10
C LYS A 402 -73.26 53.42 -34.63
N GLU A 403 -73.99 52.57 -33.91
CA GLU A 403 -73.62 52.18 -32.55
C GLU A 403 -72.25 51.48 -32.50
N ASN A 404 -71.96 50.57 -33.42
CA ASN A 404 -70.67 49.89 -33.49
C ASN A 404 -69.53 50.85 -33.86
N ILE A 405 -69.79 51.92 -34.62
CA ILE A 405 -68.80 52.97 -34.92
C ILE A 405 -68.53 53.80 -33.66
N GLN A 406 -69.56 54.18 -32.89
CA GLN A 406 -69.40 54.87 -31.60
C GLN A 406 -68.67 53.97 -30.60
N LYS A 407 -69.13 52.73 -30.39
CA LYS A 407 -68.50 51.72 -29.53
C LYS A 407 -67.06 51.38 -29.97
N ARG A 408 -66.76 51.40 -31.28
CA ARG A 408 -65.39 51.27 -31.81
C ARG A 408 -64.54 52.52 -31.56
N ALA A 409 -65.09 53.71 -31.68
CA ALA A 409 -64.36 54.95 -31.39
C ALA A 409 -64.02 55.05 -29.89
N GLU A 410 -64.96 54.66 -29.03
CA GLU A 410 -64.77 54.53 -27.58
C GLU A 410 -63.76 53.43 -27.24
N SER A 411 -63.89 52.23 -27.82
CA SER A 411 -62.92 51.14 -27.58
C SER A 411 -61.52 51.46 -28.12
N VAL A 412 -61.39 52.16 -29.24
CA VAL A 412 -60.08 52.63 -29.75
C VAL A 412 -59.45 53.63 -28.78
N LYS A 413 -60.22 54.58 -28.22
CA LYS A 413 -59.70 55.51 -27.19
C LYS A 413 -59.29 54.78 -25.91
N LEU A 414 -60.11 53.85 -25.43
CA LEU A 414 -59.79 53.03 -24.25
C LEU A 414 -58.56 52.15 -24.50
N ASN A 415 -58.43 51.56 -25.68
CA ASN A 415 -57.26 50.77 -26.08
C ASN A 415 -56.00 51.63 -26.21
N GLN A 416 -56.10 52.87 -26.72
CA GLN A 416 -54.96 53.81 -26.75
C GLN A 416 -54.48 54.16 -25.34
N ILE A 417 -55.40 54.48 -24.43
CA ILE A 417 -55.08 54.74 -23.01
C ILE A 417 -54.46 53.50 -22.35
N ALA A 418 -54.97 52.30 -22.64
CA ALA A 418 -54.42 51.04 -22.14
C ALA A 418 -53.00 50.77 -22.69
N ILE A 419 -52.75 50.99 -23.99
CA ILE A 419 -51.43 50.86 -24.61
C ILE A 419 -50.43 51.85 -23.98
N GLU A 420 -50.81 53.11 -23.79
CA GLU A 420 -49.95 54.09 -23.12
C GLU A 420 -49.63 53.70 -21.66
N LEU A 421 -50.61 53.17 -20.93
CA LEU A 421 -50.41 52.67 -19.56
C LEU A 421 -49.45 51.47 -19.56
N GLU A 422 -49.67 50.49 -20.45
CA GLU A 422 -48.77 49.35 -20.61
C GLU A 422 -47.36 49.78 -21.02
N GLU A 423 -47.20 50.76 -21.91
CA GLU A 423 -45.87 51.27 -22.29
C GLU A 423 -45.17 51.98 -21.12
N ARG A 424 -45.89 52.77 -20.32
CA ARG A 424 -45.34 53.37 -19.09
C ARG A 424 -44.95 52.28 -18.08
N GLU A 425 -45.75 51.24 -17.92
CA GLU A 425 -45.40 50.10 -17.08
C GLU A 425 -44.20 49.30 -17.61
N ARG A 426 -44.12 49.05 -18.92
CA ARG A 426 -42.97 48.36 -19.55
C ARG A 426 -41.70 49.18 -19.35
N LYS A 427 -41.73 50.51 -19.54
CA LYS A 427 -40.59 51.40 -19.28
C LYS A 427 -40.15 51.34 -17.81
N ARG A 428 -41.06 51.47 -16.86
CA ARG A 428 -40.78 51.31 -15.42
C ARG A 428 -40.20 49.94 -15.07
N LYS A 429 -40.71 48.86 -15.69
CA LYS A 429 -40.19 47.49 -15.51
C LYS A 429 -38.75 47.37 -16.06
N LEU A 430 -38.44 47.98 -17.20
CA LEU A 430 -37.09 48.00 -17.77
C LEU A 430 -36.11 48.83 -16.92
N GLU A 431 -36.54 49.98 -16.41
CA GLU A 431 -35.77 50.80 -15.46
C GLU A 431 -35.41 50.00 -14.20
N LEU A 432 -36.40 49.33 -13.59
CA LEU A 432 -36.18 48.45 -12.44
C LEU A 432 -35.29 47.24 -12.75
N VAL A 433 -35.36 46.68 -13.97
CA VAL A 433 -34.47 45.59 -14.41
C VAL A 433 -33.03 46.07 -14.50
N GLU A 434 -32.75 47.22 -15.13
CA GLU A 434 -31.38 47.75 -15.24
C GLU A 434 -30.83 48.22 -13.87
N GLU A 435 -31.66 48.79 -12.98
CA GLU A 435 -31.27 49.05 -11.59
C GLU A 435 -30.81 47.78 -10.86
N GLU A 436 -31.61 46.72 -10.94
CA GLU A 436 -31.34 45.46 -10.26
C GLU A 436 -30.13 44.74 -10.88
N ARG A 437 -29.97 44.85 -12.22
CA ARG A 437 -28.82 44.36 -12.98
C ARG A 437 -27.52 45.03 -12.52
N ILE A 438 -27.52 46.36 -12.40
CA ILE A 438 -26.37 47.14 -11.90
C ILE A 438 -26.08 46.80 -10.44
N ARG A 439 -27.10 46.59 -9.60
CA ARG A 439 -26.93 46.18 -8.20
C ARG A 439 -26.21 44.82 -8.09
N ILE A 440 -26.73 43.80 -8.78
CA ILE A 440 -26.14 42.45 -8.80
C ILE A 440 -24.69 42.50 -9.33
N LEU A 441 -24.42 43.31 -10.35
CA LEU A 441 -23.07 43.52 -10.86
C LEU A 441 -22.14 44.18 -9.83
N LYS A 442 -22.57 45.23 -9.14
CA LYS A 442 -21.77 45.89 -8.08
C LYS A 442 -21.45 44.95 -6.91
N GLU A 443 -22.38 44.06 -6.55
CA GLU A 443 -22.19 43.08 -5.48
C GLU A 443 -21.20 41.96 -5.87
N HIS A 444 -21.31 41.40 -7.08
CA HIS A 444 -20.57 40.19 -7.44
C HIS A 444 -19.35 40.41 -8.35
N ALA A 445 -19.36 41.41 -9.24
CA ALA A 445 -18.31 41.58 -10.25
C ALA A 445 -16.89 41.78 -9.67
N PRO A 446 -16.67 42.54 -8.58
CA PRO A 446 -15.34 42.71 -7.99
C PRO A 446 -14.67 41.38 -7.57
N TYR A 447 -15.46 40.39 -7.15
CA TYR A 447 -14.95 39.09 -6.70
C TYR A 447 -14.73 38.08 -7.84
N LEU A 448 -15.25 38.37 -9.03
CA LEU A 448 -15.29 37.51 -10.20
C LEU A 448 -14.51 38.06 -11.40
N TRP A 449 -13.85 39.20 -11.21
CA TRP A 449 -13.05 39.84 -12.24
C TRP A 449 -12.00 38.87 -12.82
N GLY A 450 -11.93 38.79 -14.15
CA GLY A 450 -11.09 37.83 -14.89
C GLY A 450 -11.69 36.42 -15.07
N TYR A 451 -12.83 36.10 -14.45
CA TYR A 451 -13.50 34.79 -14.58
C TYR A 451 -14.84 34.84 -15.33
N PHE A 452 -15.33 36.04 -15.67
CA PHE A 452 -16.53 36.21 -16.50
C PHE A 452 -16.34 35.64 -17.91
N PRO A 453 -17.37 34.98 -18.49
CA PRO A 453 -17.36 34.63 -19.89
C PRO A 453 -17.41 35.90 -20.76
N LYS A 454 -16.74 35.84 -21.92
CA LYS A 454 -16.64 36.97 -22.86
C LYS A 454 -18.03 37.40 -23.34
N GLY A 455 -18.31 38.71 -23.28
CA GLY A 455 -19.61 39.29 -23.68
C GLY A 455 -20.69 39.34 -22.58
N ALA A 456 -20.40 38.88 -21.35
CA ALA A 456 -21.36 38.94 -20.24
C ALA A 456 -21.62 40.36 -19.67
N LEU A 457 -20.69 41.28 -19.89
CA LEU A 457 -20.76 42.68 -19.44
C LEU A 457 -20.98 43.58 -20.67
N LYS A 458 -21.93 44.52 -20.58
CA LYS A 458 -22.12 45.61 -21.54
C LYS A 458 -20.99 46.64 -21.29
N GLU A 459 -20.58 47.39 -22.32
CA GLU A 459 -19.54 48.43 -22.20
C GLU A 459 -19.82 49.43 -21.05
N LYS A 460 -21.08 49.84 -20.91
CA LYS A 460 -21.55 50.73 -19.83
C LYS A 460 -21.36 50.14 -18.42
N ASP A 461 -21.36 48.82 -18.27
CA ASP A 461 -21.15 48.19 -16.96
C ASP A 461 -19.68 48.32 -16.52
N LEU A 462 -18.75 48.26 -17.47
CA LEU A 462 -17.32 48.41 -17.22
C LEU A 462 -17.01 49.82 -16.69
N GLU A 463 -17.65 50.84 -17.25
CA GLU A 463 -17.61 52.23 -16.77
C GLU A 463 -18.17 52.35 -15.34
N ILE A 464 -19.36 51.79 -15.08
CA ILE A 464 -20.05 51.86 -13.78
C ILE A 464 -19.26 51.13 -12.67
N LEU A 465 -18.54 50.06 -13.03
CA LEU A 465 -17.69 49.29 -12.12
C LEU A 465 -16.26 49.86 -12.00
N GLY A 466 -15.90 50.87 -12.81
CA GLY A 466 -14.56 51.47 -12.82
C GLY A 466 -13.47 50.54 -13.34
N MET A 467 -13.80 49.56 -14.19
CA MET A 467 -12.89 48.49 -14.62
C MET A 467 -12.60 48.58 -16.12
N THR A 468 -11.42 49.07 -16.47
CA THR A 468 -10.94 49.14 -17.86
C THR A 468 -10.61 47.76 -18.43
N GLU A 469 -10.85 47.53 -19.71
CA GLU A 469 -10.59 46.25 -20.41
C GLU A 469 -9.16 45.71 -20.22
N ASN A 470 -8.17 46.58 -20.00
CA ASN A 470 -6.77 46.20 -19.78
C ASN A 470 -6.49 45.40 -18.49
N SER A 471 -7.44 45.29 -17.56
CA SER A 471 -7.33 44.39 -16.40
C SER A 471 -7.94 43.01 -16.64
N CYS A 472 -8.43 42.71 -17.85
CA CYS A 472 -9.05 41.42 -18.22
C CYS A 472 -8.04 40.26 -18.41
N ALA A 473 -6.73 40.52 -18.27
CA ALA A 473 -5.78 39.43 -18.07
C ALA A 473 -6.07 38.73 -16.74
N PRO A 474 -6.23 37.39 -16.68
CA PRO A 474 -6.18 36.71 -15.41
C PRO A 474 -4.85 37.08 -14.74
N LYS A 475 -4.88 37.40 -13.44
CA LYS A 475 -3.65 37.58 -12.67
C LYS A 475 -2.91 36.25 -12.70
N ALA A 476 -2.02 36.09 -13.67
CA ALA A 476 -1.08 34.98 -13.73
C ALA A 476 -0.39 34.96 -12.37
N VAL A 477 -0.64 33.90 -11.61
CA VAL A 477 0.04 33.67 -10.34
C VAL A 477 1.51 33.75 -10.66
N VAL A 478 2.20 34.72 -10.04
CA VAL A 478 3.56 35.10 -10.40
C VAL A 478 4.42 33.85 -10.34
N SER A 479 4.80 33.34 -11.50
CA SER A 479 5.77 32.25 -11.62
C SER A 479 7.09 32.80 -11.11
N SER A 480 7.35 32.56 -9.82
CA SER A 480 8.57 33.00 -9.15
C SER A 480 9.75 32.46 -9.97
N PRO A 481 10.66 33.34 -10.44
CA PRO A 481 11.72 32.91 -11.34
C PRO A 481 12.75 32.08 -10.57
N LYS A 482 12.72 30.76 -10.84
CA LYS A 482 13.79 29.75 -10.69
C LYS A 482 14.64 29.80 -9.42
#